data_AF-A0A2P6PHR6-F1
#
_entry.id   AF-A0A2P6PHR6-F1
#
_cell.length_a   1.000
_cell.length_b   1.000
_cell.length_c   1.000
_cell.angle_alpha   90.00
_cell.angle_beta   90.00
_cell.angle_gamma   90.00
#
_symmetry.space_group_name_H-M   'P 1'
#
loop_
_entity.id
_entity.type
_entity.pdbx_description
1 polymer ?
#
loop_
_entity_poly.entity_id
_entity_poly.type
_entity_poly.pdbx_seq_one_letter_code
_entity_poly.pdbx_strand_id
1 'polypeptide(L)'
;MVEFNSLMLENRKGSVVVVNYQLLEAATNKFSESNILGEGSSGPVYKASFDGKFIAAVKKVNGIRQDAEREFENEVNWLGKIRHQNIIKLLGYCVHGKTRFLVYEMMQNGSLQTQLYGMNFLLVSSNIDGERHLQMAQEGFVDAKRYYISF
;
A
#
# COMPACT_ATOMS: atom_id res chain seq x y z
N MET A 1 23.01 2.07 -2.91
CA MET A 1 21.56 1.98 -2.66
C MET A 1 21.01 3.39 -2.79
N VAL A 2 20.12 3.66 -3.76
CA VAL A 2 19.59 5.02 -3.96
C VAL A 2 18.47 5.24 -2.95
N GLU A 3 18.57 6.28 -2.12
CA GLU A 3 17.53 6.62 -1.15
C GLU A 3 16.34 7.26 -1.86
N PHE A 4 15.13 6.77 -1.56
CA PHE A 4 13.86 7.31 -2.09
C PHE A 4 13.73 8.83 -1.95
N ASN A 5 14.30 9.39 -0.88
CA ASN A 5 14.25 10.82 -0.58
C ASN A 5 15.02 11.68 -1.60
N SER A 6 16.05 11.13 -2.25
CA SER A 6 16.86 11.88 -3.23
C SER A 6 16.15 12.13 -4.55
N LEU A 7 15.01 11.45 -4.82
CA LEU A 7 14.28 11.52 -6.08
C LEU A 7 13.08 12.49 -6.06
N MET A 8 12.81 13.16 -4.94
CA MET A 8 11.56 13.90 -4.71
C MET A 8 11.81 15.37 -4.33
N LEU A 9 11.05 16.31 -4.92
CA LEU A 9 11.12 17.76 -4.65
C LEU A 9 10.39 18.11 -3.33
N GLU A 10 11.06 18.84 -2.44
CA GLU A 10 10.71 18.91 -1.02
C GLU A 10 9.55 19.87 -0.68
N ASN A 11 8.47 19.31 -0.12
CA ASN A 11 7.68 19.94 0.93
C ASN A 11 7.34 18.83 1.95
N ARG A 12 7.70 19.02 3.22
CA ARG A 12 7.57 18.00 4.28
C ARG A 12 6.40 18.35 5.20
N LYS A 13 5.50 17.39 5.44
CA LYS A 13 4.58 17.40 6.60
C LYS A 13 5.03 16.27 7.54
N GLY A 14 6.05 16.54 8.36
CA GLY A 14 6.71 15.52 9.19
C GLY A 14 7.77 14.69 8.45
N SER A 15 7.78 13.37 8.62
CA SER A 15 8.75 12.44 7.98
C SER A 15 8.34 11.96 6.58
N VAL A 16 7.18 12.37 6.08
CA VAL A 16 6.60 11.88 4.81
C VAL A 16 6.79 12.92 3.72
N VAL A 17 7.19 12.47 2.53
CA VAL A 17 7.53 13.35 1.40
C VAL A 17 6.32 13.56 0.49
N VAL A 18 6.11 14.78 0.03
CA VAL A 18 5.14 15.07 -1.03
C VAL A 18 5.73 14.64 -2.38
N VAL A 19 5.05 13.75 -3.07
CA VAL A 19 5.46 13.22 -4.37
C VAL A 19 4.71 13.93 -5.50
N ASN A 20 5.44 14.31 -6.54
CA ASN A 20 4.88 14.92 -7.73
C ASN A 20 4.04 13.91 -8.55
N TYR A 21 2.87 14.33 -9.03
CA TYR A 21 1.95 13.45 -9.76
C TYR A 21 2.56 12.89 -11.04
N GLN A 22 3.25 13.72 -11.84
CA GLN A 22 3.87 13.30 -13.10
C GLN A 22 4.91 12.20 -12.87
N LEU A 23 5.58 12.23 -11.72
CA LEU A 23 6.52 11.18 -11.34
C LEU A 23 5.81 9.86 -10.99
N LEU A 24 4.68 9.91 -10.27
CA LEU A 24 3.87 8.71 -10.01
C LEU A 24 3.28 8.15 -11.30
N GLU A 25 2.78 9.02 -12.16
CA GLU A 25 2.21 8.64 -13.45
C GLU A 25 3.27 7.95 -14.31
N ALA A 26 4.48 8.51 -14.43
CA ALA A 26 5.58 7.87 -15.14
C ALA A 26 5.98 6.52 -14.50
N ALA A 27 6.17 6.49 -13.17
CA ALA A 27 6.62 5.30 -12.46
C ALA A 27 5.62 4.13 -12.50
N THR A 28 4.33 4.43 -12.62
CA THR A 28 3.25 3.43 -12.73
C THR A 28 2.85 3.12 -14.17
N ASN A 29 3.58 3.65 -15.16
CA ASN A 29 3.22 3.57 -16.58
C ASN A 29 1.77 4.04 -16.83
N LYS A 30 1.48 5.27 -16.41
CA LYS A 30 0.15 5.90 -16.46
C LYS A 30 -0.93 5.12 -15.72
N PHE A 31 -0.60 4.57 -14.55
CA PHE A 31 -1.50 3.73 -13.75
C PHE A 31 -2.08 2.56 -14.55
N SER A 32 -1.24 1.91 -15.37
CA SER A 32 -1.63 0.77 -16.20
C SER A 32 -2.12 -0.41 -15.37
N GLU A 33 -3.15 -1.10 -15.86
CA GLU A 33 -3.70 -2.32 -15.25
C GLU A 33 -2.64 -3.42 -15.08
N SER A 34 -1.64 -3.48 -15.97
CA SER A 34 -0.54 -4.44 -15.87
C SER A 34 0.33 -4.24 -14.63
N ASN A 35 0.22 -3.08 -13.97
CA ASN A 35 0.95 -2.75 -12.75
C ASN A 35 0.07 -2.89 -11.50
N ILE A 36 -1.18 -3.35 -11.60
CA ILE A 36 -2.01 -3.57 -10.42
C ILE A 36 -1.45 -4.72 -9.58
N LEU A 37 -1.21 -4.44 -8.30
CA LEU A 37 -0.81 -5.40 -7.28
C LEU A 37 -2.01 -5.97 -6.51
N GLY A 38 -3.12 -5.24 -6.52
CA GLY A 38 -4.37 -5.61 -5.87
C GLY A 38 -5.37 -4.45 -5.89
N GLU A 39 -6.64 -4.77 -5.67
CA GLU A 39 -7.73 -3.81 -5.60
C GLU A 39 -8.64 -4.15 -4.43
N GLY A 40 -8.99 -3.13 -3.64
CA GLY A 40 -9.88 -3.27 -2.48
C GLY A 40 -10.88 -2.12 -2.39
N SER A 41 -11.64 -2.07 -1.30
CA SER A 41 -12.67 -1.04 -1.03
C SER A 41 -12.12 0.40 -1.14
N SER A 42 -10.88 0.61 -0.72
CA SER A 42 -10.23 1.92 -0.73
C SER A 42 -9.55 2.27 -2.06
N GLY A 43 -9.62 1.39 -3.07
CA GLY A 43 -9.10 1.59 -4.42
C GLY A 43 -7.92 0.69 -4.83
N PRO A 44 -7.43 0.82 -6.06
CA PRO A 44 -6.35 0.01 -6.60
C PRO A 44 -4.97 0.41 -6.06
N VAL A 45 -4.10 -0.59 -5.93
CA VAL A 45 -2.69 -0.45 -5.56
C VAL A 45 -1.84 -0.84 -6.76
N TYR A 46 -0.96 0.07 -7.19
CA TYR A 46 -0.09 -0.10 -8.34
C TYR A 46 1.37 -0.32 -7.91
N LYS A 47 2.09 -1.12 -8.68
CA LYS A 47 3.55 -1.17 -8.67
C LYS A 47 4.08 0.08 -9.38
N ALA A 48 4.95 0.82 -8.70
CA ALA A 48 5.67 1.94 -9.26
C ALA A 48 7.17 1.62 -9.35
N SER A 49 7.78 1.89 -10.50
CA SER A 49 9.22 1.80 -10.71
C SER A 49 9.80 3.17 -11.00
N PHE A 50 10.52 3.73 -10.04
CA PHE A 50 11.22 5.00 -10.18
C PHE A 50 12.62 4.72 -10.73
N ASP A 51 12.86 5.19 -11.96
CA ASP A 51 14.12 5.04 -12.71
C ASP A 51 14.65 3.59 -12.77
N GLY A 52 13.78 2.58 -12.70
CA GLY A 52 14.15 1.16 -12.69
C GLY A 52 14.89 0.69 -11.43
N LYS A 53 15.19 1.58 -10.49
CA LYS A 53 16.07 1.32 -9.33
C LYS A 53 15.29 1.21 -8.03
N PHE A 54 14.22 1.96 -7.90
CA PHE A 54 13.40 1.98 -6.69
C PHE A 54 11.99 1.53 -7.02
N ILE A 55 11.50 0.52 -6.30
CA ILE A 55 10.14 -0.02 -6.45
C ILE A 55 9.32 0.37 -5.23
N ALA A 56 8.08 0.82 -5.47
CA ALA A 56 7.15 1.20 -4.43
C ALA A 56 5.73 0.72 -4.75
N ALA A 57 4.87 0.67 -3.73
CA ALA A 57 3.44 0.49 -3.89
C ALA A 57 2.73 1.84 -3.86
N VAL A 58 1.88 2.12 -4.85
CA VAL A 58 1.11 3.36 -4.95
C VAL A 58 -0.37 3.03 -4.84
N LYS A 59 -0.98 3.34 -3.68
CA LYS A 59 -2.42 3.21 -3.47
C LYS A 59 -3.12 4.47 -3.98
N LYS A 60 -4.05 4.31 -4.92
CA LYS A 60 -4.95 5.38 -5.37
C LYS A 60 -6.20 5.36 -4.48
N VAL A 61 -6.41 6.41 -3.70
CA VAL A 61 -7.56 6.51 -2.80
C VAL A 61 -8.81 6.85 -3.61
N ASN A 62 -9.89 6.10 -3.40
CA ASN A 62 -11.15 6.32 -4.09
C ASN A 62 -11.88 7.57 -3.55
N GLY A 63 -11.83 8.67 -4.31
CA GLY A 63 -12.32 10.00 -3.89
C GLY A 63 -13.85 10.20 -3.91
N ILE A 64 -14.65 9.15 -4.08
CA ILE A 64 -16.12 9.26 -4.20
C ILE A 64 -16.79 9.41 -2.81
N ARG A 65 -16.12 9.00 -1.73
CA ARG A 65 -16.69 9.01 -0.37
C ARG A 65 -16.18 10.19 0.43
N GLN A 66 -17.07 10.86 1.19
CA GLN A 66 -16.69 11.89 2.18
C GLN A 66 -15.64 11.37 3.18
N ASP A 67 -15.70 10.07 3.49
CA ASP A 67 -14.76 9.41 4.41
C ASP A 67 -13.33 9.30 3.85
N ALA A 68 -13.17 9.30 2.51
CA ALA A 68 -11.90 9.00 1.86
C ALA A 68 -10.82 10.06 2.13
N GLU A 69 -11.20 11.35 2.23
CA GLU A 69 -10.25 12.41 2.58
C GLU A 69 -9.79 12.27 4.04
N ARG A 70 -10.72 11.93 4.93
CA ARG A 70 -10.41 11.72 6.36
C ARG A 70 -9.53 10.48 6.55
N GLU A 71 -9.81 9.40 5.83
CA GLU A 71 -8.96 8.20 5.81
C GLU A 71 -7.56 8.52 5.32
N PHE A 72 -7.44 9.27 4.21
CA PHE A 72 -6.16 9.72 3.69
C PHE A 72 -5.38 10.56 4.72
N GLU A 73 -6.01 11.57 5.32
CA GLU A 73 -5.35 12.41 6.33
C GLU A 73 -4.91 11.61 7.56
N ASN A 74 -5.76 10.68 8.02
CA ASN A 74 -5.42 9.79 9.12
C ASN A 74 -4.21 8.92 8.77
N GLU A 75 -4.20 8.28 7.60
CA GLU A 75 -3.08 7.45 7.17
C GLU A 75 -1.79 8.26 7.11
N VAL A 76 -1.80 9.46 6.50
CA VAL A 76 -0.63 10.34 6.43
C VAL A 76 -0.15 10.76 7.82
N ASN A 77 -1.05 11.11 8.73
CA ASN A 77 -0.70 11.59 10.07
C ASN A 77 -0.16 10.47 10.98
N TRP A 78 -0.74 9.27 10.91
CA TRP A 78 -0.36 8.14 11.76
C TRP A 78 0.83 7.36 11.20
N LEU A 79 0.76 6.92 9.94
CA LEU A 79 1.84 6.15 9.32
C LEU A 79 3.07 7.01 9.05
N GLY A 80 2.91 8.34 8.99
CA GLY A 80 4.04 9.26 8.95
C GLY A 80 4.84 9.34 10.25
N LYS A 81 4.28 8.91 11.38
CA LYS A 81 4.92 8.97 12.71
C LYS A 81 5.37 7.60 13.21
N ILE A 82 4.68 6.53 12.82
CA ILE A 82 4.96 5.18 13.28
C ILE A 82 6.10 4.57 12.46
N ARG A 83 7.13 4.07 13.15
CA ARG A 83 8.21 3.28 12.54
C ARG A 83 8.41 2.00 13.34
N HIS A 84 8.05 0.87 12.75
CA HIS A 84 8.19 -0.44 13.38
C HIS A 84 8.41 -1.51 12.31
N GLN A 85 9.24 -2.52 12.59
CA GLN A 85 9.60 -3.58 11.62
C GLN A 85 8.42 -4.38 11.06
N ASN A 86 7.29 -4.41 11.79
CA ASN A 86 6.07 -5.13 11.39
C ASN A 86 4.96 -4.19 10.88
N ILE A 87 5.29 -2.95 10.50
CA ILE A 87 4.34 -1.97 9.97
C ILE A 87 4.92 -1.40 8.69
N ILE A 88 4.15 -1.50 7.61
CA ILE A 88 4.57 -0.97 6.31
C ILE A 88 4.85 0.53 6.40
N LYS A 89 6.01 0.93 5.90
CA LYS A 89 6.45 2.32 5.90
C LYS A 89 5.74 3.12 4.82
N LEU A 90 5.05 4.17 5.22
CA LEU A 90 4.61 5.23 4.33
C LEU A 90 5.83 6.08 3.95
N LEU A 91 6.15 6.11 2.66
CA LEU A 91 7.28 6.86 2.12
C LEU A 91 6.87 8.27 1.71
N GLY A 92 5.66 8.39 1.14
CA GLY A 92 5.20 9.63 0.56
C GLY A 92 3.69 9.65 0.31
N TYR A 93 3.19 10.82 -0.10
CA TYR A 93 1.84 10.97 -0.60
C TYR A 93 1.80 11.96 -1.76
N CYS A 94 0.77 11.85 -2.61
CA CYS A 94 0.52 12.81 -3.68
C CYS A 94 -0.93 13.28 -3.63
N VAL A 95 -1.12 14.58 -3.84
CA VAL A 95 -2.42 15.23 -3.95
C VAL A 95 -2.52 15.79 -5.36
N HIS A 96 -3.46 15.29 -6.16
CA HIS A 96 -3.69 15.76 -7.52
C HIS A 96 -5.18 16.02 -7.75
N GLY A 97 -5.57 17.29 -7.69
CA GLY A 97 -6.98 17.69 -7.73
C GLY A 97 -7.78 17.05 -6.58
N LYS A 98 -8.79 16.25 -6.92
CA LYS A 98 -9.60 15.46 -5.96
C LYS A 98 -9.04 14.06 -5.69
N THR A 99 -7.99 13.65 -6.40
CA THR A 99 -7.39 12.33 -6.22
C THR A 99 -6.28 12.41 -5.18
N ARG A 100 -6.18 11.37 -4.36
CA ARG A 100 -5.12 11.20 -3.36
C ARG A 100 -4.37 9.90 -3.64
N PHE A 101 -3.07 9.92 -3.41
CA PHE A 101 -2.21 8.76 -3.53
C PHE A 101 -1.33 8.60 -2.31
N LEU A 102 -1.11 7.36 -1.91
CA LEU A 102 -0.22 7.00 -0.82
C LEU A 102 0.88 6.10 -1.38
N VAL A 103 2.13 6.39 -1.04
CA VAL A 103 3.31 5.71 -1.56
C VAL A 103 3.98 4.95 -0.41
N TYR A 104 4.05 3.63 -0.52
CA TYR A 104 4.61 2.76 0.51
C TYR A 104 5.83 2.03 0.00
N GLU A 105 6.65 1.57 0.93
CA GLU A 105 7.71 0.62 0.61
C GLU A 105 7.15 -0.67 0.02
N MET A 106 7.89 -1.25 -0.93
CA MET A 106 7.45 -2.47 -1.57
C MET A 106 7.76 -3.69 -0.70
N MET A 107 6.76 -4.50 -0.40
CA MET A 107 6.96 -5.76 0.32
C MET A 107 7.43 -6.86 -0.63
N GLN A 108 8.59 -7.45 -0.35
CA GLN A 108 9.21 -8.46 -1.22
C GLN A 108 8.42 -9.77 -1.30
N ASN A 109 7.70 -10.13 -0.23
CA ASN A 109 6.97 -11.40 -0.14
C ASN A 109 5.47 -11.27 -0.50
N GLY A 110 5.03 -10.13 -1.02
CA GLY A 110 3.62 -9.90 -1.35
C GLY A 110 2.69 -9.93 -0.14
N SER A 111 1.40 -10.18 -0.39
CA SER A 111 0.37 -10.17 0.66
C SER A 111 0.41 -11.43 1.52
N LEU A 112 0.06 -11.28 2.80
CA LEU A 112 -0.15 -12.45 3.65
C LEU A 112 -1.24 -13.37 3.10
N GLN A 113 -2.29 -12.82 2.48
CA GLN A 113 -3.33 -13.62 1.82
C GLN A 113 -2.73 -14.51 0.72
N THR A 114 -1.81 -13.98 -0.10
CA THR A 114 -1.10 -14.74 -1.12
C THR A 114 -0.21 -15.82 -0.50
N GLN A 115 0.45 -15.51 0.62
CA GLN A 115 1.33 -16.45 1.31
C GLN A 115 0.57 -17.59 2.01
N LEU A 116 -0.56 -17.27 2.64
CA LEU A 116 -1.37 -18.24 3.40
C LEU A 116 -2.24 -19.12 2.49
N TYR A 117 -2.75 -18.55 1.41
CA TYR A 117 -3.80 -19.20 0.62
C TYR A 117 -3.35 -19.59 -0.80
N GLY A 118 -2.16 -19.14 -1.22
CA GLY A 118 -1.68 -19.30 -2.59
C GLY A 118 -2.64 -18.71 -3.63
N MET A 119 -2.34 -18.87 -4.92
CA MET A 119 -3.31 -18.55 -5.99
C MET A 119 -4.54 -19.48 -6.00
N ASN A 120 -4.59 -20.50 -5.14
CA ASN A 120 -5.64 -21.53 -5.14
C ASN A 120 -6.93 -21.09 -4.42
N PHE A 121 -6.92 -20.05 -3.59
CA PHE A 121 -8.15 -19.63 -2.89
C PHE A 121 -9.15 -18.89 -3.77
N LEU A 122 -8.72 -18.33 -4.91
CA LEU A 122 -9.67 -17.84 -5.92
C LEU A 122 -10.42 -18.98 -6.64
N LEU A 123 -9.99 -20.24 -6.48
CA LEU A 123 -10.65 -21.42 -7.03
C LEU A 123 -11.43 -22.25 -5.99
N VAL A 124 -11.30 -21.94 -4.69
CA VAL A 124 -11.89 -22.74 -3.59
C VAL A 124 -12.65 -21.84 -2.60
N SER A 125 -13.43 -20.88 -3.11
CA SER A 125 -14.36 -20.10 -2.29
C SER A 125 -15.65 -20.85 -1.94
N SER A 126 -15.78 -22.13 -2.31
CA SER A 126 -16.99 -22.90 -2.04
C SER A 126 -16.98 -23.72 -0.76
N ASN A 127 -15.84 -24.00 -0.10
CA ASN A 127 -15.81 -24.77 1.14
C ASN A 127 -14.49 -24.60 1.90
N ILE A 128 -14.50 -24.11 3.15
CA ILE A 128 -14.00 -24.83 4.35
C ILE A 128 -14.00 -23.94 5.60
N ASP A 129 -14.35 -24.62 6.69
CA ASP A 129 -14.64 -24.25 8.07
C ASP A 129 -13.48 -23.68 8.92
N GLY A 130 -13.90 -23.02 10.01
CA GLY A 130 -13.14 -22.10 10.85
C GLY A 130 -12.11 -22.66 11.84
N GLU A 131 -11.65 -23.92 11.71
CA GLU A 131 -10.71 -24.50 12.70
C GLU A 131 -9.24 -24.07 12.54
N ARG A 132 -8.86 -23.42 11.43
CA ARG A 132 -7.47 -22.96 11.22
C ARG A 132 -7.11 -21.64 11.91
N HIS A 133 -8.05 -20.94 12.53
CA HIS A 133 -7.78 -19.68 13.23
C HIS A 133 -6.95 -19.84 14.52
N LEU A 134 -7.03 -20.98 15.20
CA LEU A 134 -6.39 -21.16 16.51
C LEU A 134 -4.88 -21.44 16.43
N GLN A 135 -4.42 -22.09 15.36
CA GLN A 135 -3.00 -22.41 15.19
C GLN A 135 -2.15 -21.17 14.85
N MET A 136 -2.75 -20.19 14.17
CA MET A 136 -2.09 -18.91 13.82
C MET A 136 -1.76 -18.05 15.05
N ALA A 137 -2.58 -18.11 16.10
CA ALA A 137 -2.32 -17.37 17.33
C ALA A 137 -1.14 -17.92 18.15
N GLN A 138 -0.84 -19.22 18.01
CA GLN A 138 0.23 -19.89 18.78
C GLN A 138 1.63 -19.71 18.17
N GLU A 139 1.73 -19.42 16.87
CA GLU A 139 3.00 -19.16 16.17
C GLU A 139 3.43 -17.68 16.19
N GLY A 140 2.76 -16.84 16.99
CA GLY A 140 3.09 -15.41 17.11
C GLY A 140 2.68 -14.57 15.89
N PHE A 141 1.82 -15.10 15.03
CA PHE A 141 1.16 -14.31 13.98
C PHE A 141 0.06 -13.46 14.61
N VAL A 142 0.46 -12.31 15.14
CA VAL A 142 -0.44 -11.30 15.66
C VAL A 142 -1.26 -10.73 14.50
N ASP A 143 -2.53 -11.13 14.46
CA ASP A 143 -3.67 -10.46 13.84
C ASP A 143 -3.35 -9.76 12.49
N ALA A 144 -3.59 -10.52 11.42
CA ALA A 144 -3.42 -10.20 10.01
C ALA A 144 -4.29 -9.04 9.47
N LYS A 145 -4.74 -8.11 10.32
CA LYS A 145 -5.30 -6.82 9.89
C LYS A 145 -4.27 -5.87 9.28
N ARG A 146 -3.04 -6.34 8.99
CA ARG A 146 -1.86 -5.48 8.89
C ARG A 146 -0.96 -5.62 7.65
N TYR A 147 -1.26 -6.52 6.72
CA TYR A 147 -0.32 -6.76 5.60
C TYR A 147 -0.76 -6.23 4.24
N TYR A 148 -2.00 -5.80 4.08
CA TYR A 148 -2.38 -4.86 3.01
C TYR A 148 -3.16 -3.74 3.66
N ILE A 149 -2.93 -2.50 3.24
CA ILE A 149 -3.80 -1.39 3.59
C ILE A 149 -5.21 -1.77 3.13
N SER A 150 -6.08 -2.10 4.07
CA SER A 150 -7.50 -2.32 3.83
C SER A 150 -8.25 -2.08 5.13
N PHE A 151 -8.91 -0.93 5.20
CA PHE A 151 -10.35 -0.86 5.40
C PHE A 151 -10.91 0.14 4.37
#